data_AF-A0A2V0MZZ7-F1
#
_entry.id   AF-A0A2V0MZZ7-F1
#
_cell.length_a   1.000
_cell.length_b   1.000
_cell.length_c   1.000
_cell.angle_alpha   90.00
_cell.angle_beta   90.00
_cell.angle_gamma   90.00
#
_symmetry.space_group_name_H-M   'P 1'
#
loop_
_entity.id
_entity.type
_entity.pdbx_description
1 polymer ?
#
loop_
_entity_poly.entity_id
_entity_poly.type
_entity_poly.pdbx_seq_one_letter_code
_entity_poly.pdbx_strand_id
1 'polypeptide(L)'
;MSVTAFKDLPLADRDRKWDGGAAEKRVRKWADAQDKPNQKYRDAHVWYDSDNKDNFTAYKLLIADVIGGKLKVVPRGVMIAGAIMDGARGGIDLPKSDIDRVKSHLAKYYKKMDETPPWERN
;
A
#
# COMPACT_ATOMS: atom_id res chain seq x y z
N MET A 1 -16.53 -0.12 -2.23
CA MET A 1 -15.37 0.22 -3.11
C MET A 1 -14.12 -0.10 -2.32
N SER A 2 -13.23 -0.92 -2.89
CA SER A 2 -12.18 -1.60 -2.12
C SER A 2 -10.77 -1.09 -2.43
N VAL A 3 -10.58 -0.37 -3.54
CA VAL A 3 -9.32 0.32 -3.86
C VAL A 3 -9.31 1.71 -3.25
N THR A 4 -8.23 2.05 -2.56
CA THR A 4 -8.08 3.34 -1.90
C THR A 4 -7.89 4.46 -2.94
N ALA A 5 -8.38 5.66 -2.61
CA ALA A 5 -8.21 6.81 -3.49
C ALA A 5 -6.72 7.15 -3.60
N PHE A 6 -6.24 7.45 -4.81
CA PHE A 6 -4.86 7.88 -4.99
C PHE A 6 -4.66 9.26 -4.35
N LYS A 7 -3.74 9.35 -3.38
CA LYS A 7 -3.46 10.56 -2.58
C LYS A 7 -2.20 11.31 -3.00
N ASP A 8 -1.48 10.82 -4.00
CA ASP A 8 -0.17 11.34 -4.43
C ASP A 8 0.81 11.61 -3.28
N LEU A 9 0.89 10.68 -2.32
CA LEU A 9 1.72 10.84 -1.13
C LEU A 9 3.20 11.07 -1.50
N PRO A 10 3.95 11.87 -0.72
CA PRO A 10 5.38 12.06 -0.97
C PRO A 10 6.12 10.74 -0.81
N LEU A 11 7.17 10.55 -1.62
CA LEU A 11 8.05 9.40 -1.51
C LEU A 11 8.98 9.54 -0.30
N ALA A 12 9.24 8.42 0.36
CA ALA A 12 10.38 8.27 1.25
C ALA A 12 11.67 8.14 0.44
N ASP A 13 12.79 8.24 1.14
CA ASP A 13 14.10 7.97 0.56
C ASP A 13 14.17 6.53 0.00
N ARG A 14 14.78 6.38 -1.18
CA ARG A 14 14.79 5.15 -1.95
C ARG A 14 15.60 4.05 -1.28
N ASP A 15 16.75 4.41 -0.71
CA ASP A 15 17.68 3.47 -0.09
C ASP A 15 17.34 3.15 1.37
N ARG A 16 16.23 3.69 1.87
CA ARG A 16 15.79 3.46 3.25
C ARG A 16 15.45 1.98 3.48
N LYS A 17 16.03 1.42 4.55
CA LYS A 17 15.57 0.14 5.10
C LYS A 17 14.12 0.23 5.56
N TRP A 18 13.31 -0.73 5.18
CA TRP A 18 11.89 -0.77 5.53
C TRP A 18 11.50 -2.11 6.13
N ASP A 19 10.80 -2.03 7.26
CA ASP A 19 10.16 -3.13 7.95
C ASP A 19 8.65 -2.86 7.96
N GLY A 20 7.91 -3.66 7.19
CA GLY A 20 6.46 -3.52 7.06
C GLY A 20 5.72 -3.74 8.37
N GLY A 21 6.17 -4.65 9.24
CA GLY A 21 5.54 -4.89 10.54
C GLY A 21 5.76 -3.74 11.51
N ALA A 22 6.95 -3.14 11.50
CA ALA A 22 7.22 -1.93 12.28
C ALA A 22 6.49 -0.70 11.71
N ALA A 23 6.37 -0.60 10.39
CA ALA A 23 5.64 0.48 9.72
C ALA A 23 4.14 0.41 10.04
N GLU A 24 3.55 -0.77 10.04
CA GLU A 24 2.15 -1.00 10.39
C GLU A 24 1.80 -0.43 11.78
N LYS A 25 2.62 -0.73 12.80
CA LYS A 25 2.46 -0.21 14.16
C LYS A 25 2.55 1.32 14.20
N ARG A 26 3.50 1.91 13.47
CA ARG A 26 3.65 3.37 13.37
C ARG A 26 2.45 4.02 12.70
N VAL A 27 1.96 3.43 11.61
CA VAL A 27 0.77 3.90 10.88
C VAL A 27 -0.46 3.85 11.76
N ARG A 28 -0.69 2.76 12.51
CA ARG A 28 -1.80 2.68 13.49
C ARG A 28 -1.75 3.80 14.51
N LYS A 29 -0.56 4.07 15.08
CA LYS A 29 -0.39 5.13 16.08
C LYS A 29 -0.64 6.52 15.48
N TRP A 30 -0.07 6.80 14.30
CA TRP A 30 -0.25 8.08 13.60
C TRP A 30 -1.70 8.32 13.15
N ALA A 31 -2.37 7.25 12.72
CA ALA A 31 -3.75 7.29 12.29
C ALA A 31 -4.75 7.42 13.45
N ASP A 32 -4.31 7.23 14.70
CA ASP A 32 -5.19 7.02 15.86
C ASP A 32 -6.17 5.85 15.62
N ALA A 33 -5.62 4.75 15.08
CA ALA A 33 -6.33 3.52 14.73
C ALA A 33 -5.82 2.36 15.58
N GLN A 34 -6.00 2.45 16.90
CA GLN A 34 -5.57 1.41 17.84
C GLN A 34 -6.63 0.29 17.94
N ASP A 35 -7.90 0.66 18.10
CA ASP A 35 -8.99 -0.30 18.28
C ASP A 35 -9.52 -0.84 16.95
N LYS A 36 -9.65 0.04 15.95
CA LYS A 36 -10.16 -0.30 14.62
C LYS A 36 -9.54 0.56 13.52
N PRO A 37 -9.50 0.05 12.26
CA PRO A 37 -9.08 0.84 11.11
C PRO A 37 -9.96 2.07 10.92
N ASN A 38 -9.35 3.15 10.42
CA ASN A 38 -10.04 4.36 10.02
C ASN A 38 -9.51 4.85 8.67
N GLN A 39 -10.00 6.00 8.20
CA GLN A 39 -9.61 6.54 6.90
C GLN A 39 -8.10 6.85 6.81
N LYS A 40 -7.45 7.31 7.88
CA LYS A 40 -6.00 7.58 7.86
C LYS A 40 -5.20 6.28 7.72
N TYR A 41 -5.61 5.21 8.42
CA TYR A 41 -4.99 3.90 8.28
C TYR A 41 -5.19 3.33 6.86
N ARG A 42 -6.38 3.54 6.29
CA ARG A 42 -6.70 3.16 4.91
C ARG A 42 -5.74 3.79 3.90
N ASP A 43 -5.41 5.06 4.06
CA ASP A 43 -4.56 5.81 3.12
C ASP A 43 -3.12 5.26 3.02
N ALA A 44 -2.68 4.39 3.96
CA ALA A 44 -1.39 3.72 3.89
C ALA A 44 -1.38 2.43 3.04
N HIS A 45 -2.56 1.94 2.67
CA HIS A 45 -2.80 0.68 1.97
C HIS A 45 -3.38 0.94 0.58
N VAL A 46 -3.13 0.04 -0.37
CA VAL A 46 -3.67 0.17 -1.73
C VAL A 46 -5.08 -0.43 -1.85
N TRP A 47 -5.35 -1.47 -1.06
CA TRP A 47 -6.63 -2.18 -1.10
C TRP A 47 -7.14 -2.48 0.31
N TYR A 48 -8.47 -2.48 0.47
CA TYR A 48 -9.14 -2.95 1.67
C TYR A 48 -10.47 -3.62 1.34
N ASP A 49 -10.86 -4.63 2.11
CA ASP A 49 -12.20 -5.20 2.03
C ASP A 49 -13.21 -4.26 2.69
N SER A 50 -14.15 -3.70 1.91
CA SER A 50 -15.15 -2.77 2.43
C SER A 50 -16.20 -3.42 3.32
N ASP A 51 -16.43 -4.72 3.16
CA ASP A 51 -17.40 -5.46 3.95
C ASP A 51 -16.82 -5.82 5.33
N ASN A 52 -15.49 -5.89 5.41
CA ASN A 52 -14.72 -6.15 6.63
C ASN A 52 -13.91 -4.92 7.10
N LYS A 53 -14.38 -3.70 6.81
CA LYS A 53 -13.63 -2.44 7.03
C LYS A 53 -13.16 -2.17 8.47
N ASP A 54 -13.78 -2.81 9.46
CA ASP A 54 -13.45 -2.68 10.89
C ASP A 54 -12.37 -3.68 11.34
N ASN A 55 -11.90 -4.57 10.44
CA ASN A 55 -10.85 -5.54 10.70
C ASN A 55 -9.53 -5.10 10.06
N PHE A 56 -8.43 -5.07 10.82
CA PHE A 56 -7.11 -4.70 10.28
C PHE A 56 -6.62 -5.65 9.18
N THR A 57 -6.96 -6.94 9.24
CA THR A 57 -6.53 -7.91 8.22
C THR A 57 -7.24 -7.73 6.89
N ALA A 58 -8.32 -6.94 6.86
CA ALA A 58 -9.01 -6.55 5.63
C ALA A 58 -8.19 -5.59 4.76
N TYR A 59 -7.13 -4.97 5.29
CA TYR A 59 -6.31 -3.97 4.60
C TYR A 59 -5.04 -4.63 4.08
N LYS A 60 -4.83 -4.56 2.77
CA LYS A 60 -3.75 -5.27 2.07
C LYS A 60 -2.85 -4.29 1.34
N LEU A 61 -1.62 -4.73 1.05
CA LEU A 61 -0.62 -3.96 0.32
C LEU A 61 -0.29 -2.63 1.04
N LEU A 62 0.27 -2.73 2.25
CA LEU A 62 0.86 -1.59 2.94
C LEU A 62 2.04 -1.07 2.12
N ILE A 63 1.96 0.19 1.69
CA ILE A 63 3.02 0.84 0.89
C ILE A 63 3.62 2.08 1.55
N ALA A 64 3.05 2.52 2.68
CA ALA A 64 3.46 3.74 3.35
C ALA A 64 3.92 3.52 4.79
N ASP A 65 4.70 4.47 5.30
CA ASP A 65 5.20 4.52 6.66
C ASP A 65 5.20 5.97 7.17
N VAL A 66 5.28 6.15 8.48
CA VAL A 66 5.33 7.44 9.14
C VAL A 66 6.79 7.87 9.30
N ILE A 67 7.22 8.88 8.54
CA ILE A 67 8.59 9.38 8.49
C ILE A 67 8.57 10.89 8.71
N GLY A 68 9.20 11.35 9.81
CA GLY A 68 9.17 12.76 10.19
C GLY A 68 7.75 13.25 10.49
N GLY A 69 6.92 12.42 11.12
CA GLY A 69 5.53 12.73 11.48
C GLY A 69 4.53 12.74 10.32
N LYS A 70 4.97 12.43 9.10
CA LYS A 70 4.13 12.42 7.90
C LYS A 70 4.07 11.03 7.29
N LEU A 71 2.91 10.68 6.75
CA LEU A 71 2.75 9.47 5.95
C LEU A 71 3.48 9.66 4.61
N LYS A 72 4.43 8.77 4.32
CA LYS A 72 5.18 8.76 3.06
C LYS A 72 5.13 7.38 2.44
N VAL A 73 5.03 7.31 1.13
CA VAL A 73 5.10 6.05 0.39
C VAL A 73 6.55 5.59 0.34
N VAL A 74 6.79 4.35 0.75
CA VAL A 74 8.12 3.75 0.78
C VAL A 74 8.36 2.99 -0.52
N PRO A 75 9.39 3.35 -1.31
CA PRO A 75 9.68 2.68 -2.58
C PRO A 75 9.74 1.16 -2.50
N ARG A 76 10.41 0.62 -1.48
CA ARG A 76 10.47 -0.82 -1.22
C ARG A 76 9.10 -1.46 -0.99
N GLY A 77 8.17 -0.75 -0.34
CA GLY A 77 6.79 -1.21 -0.13
C GLY A 77 6.01 -1.30 -1.44
N VAL A 78 6.15 -0.30 -2.31
CA VAL A 78 5.54 -0.31 -3.66
C VAL A 78 6.09 -1.46 -4.50
N MET A 79 7.40 -1.71 -4.45
CA MET A 79 8.04 -2.82 -5.16
C MET A 79 7.53 -4.19 -4.68
N ILE A 80 7.43 -4.39 -3.36
CA ILE A 80 6.89 -5.62 -2.78
C ILE A 80 5.42 -5.81 -3.16
N ALA A 81 4.61 -4.75 -3.07
CA ALA A 81 3.21 -4.78 -3.47
C ALA A 81 3.07 -5.12 -4.97
N GLY A 82 3.89 -4.51 -5.83
CA GLY A 82 3.90 -4.81 -7.25
C GLY A 82 4.31 -6.26 -7.55
N ALA A 83 5.33 -6.78 -6.87
CA ALA A 83 5.74 -8.17 -7.03
C ALA A 83 4.64 -9.15 -6.60
N ILE A 84 3.91 -8.86 -5.51
CA ILE A 84 2.74 -9.67 -5.09
C ILE A 84 1.65 -9.64 -6.15
N MET A 85 1.36 -8.46 -6.73
CA MET A 85 0.41 -8.33 -7.84
C MET A 85 0.87 -9.02 -9.13
N ASP A 86 2.15 -9.34 -9.22
CA ASP A 86 2.78 -10.10 -10.30
C ASP A 86 2.95 -11.60 -9.97
N GLY A 87 2.38 -12.06 -8.84
CA GLY A 87 2.36 -13.47 -8.46
C GLY A 87 3.44 -13.92 -7.48
N ALA A 88 4.30 -13.02 -7.00
CA ALA A 88 5.24 -13.35 -5.93
C ALA A 88 4.49 -13.85 -4.69
N ARG A 89 5.06 -14.83 -3.98
CA ARG A 89 4.46 -15.48 -2.80
C ARG A 89 3.09 -16.13 -3.06
N GLY A 90 2.81 -16.53 -4.30
CA GLY A 90 1.50 -17.11 -4.68
C GLY A 90 0.43 -16.06 -4.97
N GLY A 91 0.80 -14.77 -5.03
CA GLY A 91 -0.12 -13.68 -5.32
C GLY A 91 -0.91 -13.22 -4.11
N ILE A 92 -2.07 -12.62 -4.37
CA ILE A 92 -2.97 -12.09 -3.35
C ILE A 92 -4.42 -12.35 -3.74
N ASP A 93 -5.22 -12.73 -2.75
CA ASP A 93 -6.65 -12.93 -2.93
C ASP A 93 -7.38 -11.57 -2.99
N LEU A 94 -7.84 -11.21 -4.19
CA LEU A 94 -8.56 -9.98 -4.50
C LEU A 94 -9.66 -10.28 -5.54
N PRO A 95 -10.81 -9.58 -5.51
CA PRO A 95 -11.78 -9.64 -6.60
C PRO A 95 -11.13 -9.28 -7.93
N LYS A 96 -11.43 -10.05 -9.00
CA LYS A 96 -10.87 -9.81 -10.34
C LYS A 96 -11.09 -8.37 -10.82
N SER A 97 -12.25 -7.78 -10.49
CA SER A 97 -12.60 -6.40 -10.84
C SER A 97 -11.75 -5.33 -10.16
N ASP A 98 -11.03 -5.66 -9.08
CA ASP A 98 -10.14 -4.73 -8.39
C ASP A 98 -8.68 -4.84 -8.86
N ILE A 99 -8.27 -5.94 -9.52
CA ILE A 99 -6.87 -6.20 -9.91
C ILE A 99 -6.32 -5.05 -10.76
N ASP A 100 -7.01 -4.68 -11.84
CA ASP A 100 -6.56 -3.63 -12.76
C ASP A 100 -6.49 -2.26 -12.08
N ARG A 101 -7.40 -2.01 -11.12
CA ARG A 101 -7.44 -0.77 -10.35
C ARG A 101 -6.28 -0.69 -9.35
N VAL A 102 -5.93 -1.81 -8.70
CA VAL A 102 -4.76 -1.91 -7.82
C VAL A 102 -3.46 -1.75 -8.61
N LYS A 103 -3.34 -2.43 -9.75
CA LYS A 103 -2.19 -2.27 -10.67
C LYS A 103 -2.06 -0.81 -11.13
N SER A 104 -3.16 -0.20 -11.56
CA SER A 104 -3.18 1.22 -11.96
C SER A 104 -2.79 2.17 -10.82
N HIS A 105 -3.18 1.87 -9.57
CA HIS A 105 -2.77 2.65 -8.40
C HIS A 105 -1.26 2.54 -8.18
N LEU A 106 -0.72 1.32 -8.15
CA LEU A 106 0.71 1.08 -7.99
C LEU A 106 1.52 1.68 -9.14
N ALA A 107 1.07 1.57 -10.39
CA ALA A 107 1.73 2.12 -11.58
C ALA A 107 1.99 3.63 -11.46
N LYS A 108 1.08 4.39 -10.82
CA LYS A 108 1.30 5.83 -10.54
C LYS A 108 2.50 6.06 -9.61
N TYR A 109 2.68 5.22 -8.60
CA TYR A 109 3.85 5.30 -7.73
C TYR A 109 5.12 4.77 -8.39
N TYR A 110 5.04 3.72 -9.21
CA TYR A 110 6.15 3.28 -10.07
C TYR A 110 6.65 4.43 -10.95
N LYS A 111 5.74 5.11 -11.66
CA LYS A 111 6.07 6.32 -12.43
C LYS A 111 6.69 7.42 -11.57
N LYS A 112 6.19 7.65 -10.35
CA LYS A 112 6.74 8.65 -9.43
C LYS A 112 8.17 8.30 -8.97
N MET A 113 8.52 7.02 -8.95
CA MET A 113 9.86 6.51 -8.64
C MET A 113 10.78 6.42 -9.87
N ASP A 114 10.29 6.79 -11.05
CA ASP A 114 10.96 6.57 -12.35
C ASP A 114 11.28 5.08 -12.61
N GLU A 115 10.30 4.22 -12.31
CA GLU A 115 10.40 2.76 -12.42
C GLU A 115 9.27 2.17 -13.26
N THR A 116 9.51 1.04 -13.91
CA THR A 116 8.49 0.29 -14.65
C THR A 116 7.87 -0.79 -13.76
N PRO A 117 6.53 -0.87 -13.62
CA PRO A 117 5.90 -1.93 -12.85
C PRO A 117 6.11 -3.32 -13.49
N PRO A 118 6.10 -4.42 -12.71
CA PRO A 118 6.45 -5.75 -13.22
C PRO A 118 5.61 -6.23 -14.43
N TRP A 119 4.31 -5.94 -14.43
CA TRP A 119 3.38 -6.36 -15.49
C TRP A 119 3.49 -5.55 -16.80
N GLU A 120 4.31 -4.51 -16.85
CA GLU A 120 4.57 -3.70 -18.07
C GLU A 120 5.97 -4.00 -18.66
N ARG A 121 6.72 -4.94 -18.07
CA ARG A 121 8.07 -5.30 -18.53
C ARG A 121 8.07 -6.34 -19.67
N ASN A 122 6.89 -6.80 -20.10
CA ASN A 122 6.69 -7.83 -21.12
C ASN A 122 5.90 -7.28 -22.31
#